data_AF-A0A9X2HRE9-F1
#
_entry.id   AF-A0A9X2HRE9-F1
#
_cell.length_a   1.000
_cell.length_b   1.000
_cell.length_c   1.000
_cell.angle_alpha   90.00
_cell.angle_beta   90.00
_cell.angle_gamma   90.00
#
_symmetry.space_group_name_H-M   'P 1'
#
loop_
_entity.id
_entity.type
_entity.pdbx_description
1 polymer ?
#
loop_
_entity_poly.entity_id
_entity_poly.type
_entity_poly.pdbx_seq_one_letter_code
_entity_poly.pdbx_strand_id
1 'polypeptide(L)'
;MTTPAPLTRSLFIFSILYGGMVCISGVLGVKQVALGPLAVEAGIFGFLILVILSSAVAELHGQKTATALVRLGFVPLFVSAALIQIVLALPHDSGMYPPAIGAFPIVVGQSVRMMLAGFIAYGISQTLNVMIFSKLRGQGEGRVLWLRGMIASVISQIVDTVLFITISFLGERPILDLMIGQMITKVVLSIVLVPFAITAVVALGRRLDQTPPAN
;
A
#
# COMPACT_ATOMS: atom_id res chain seq x y z
N MET A 1 -19.76 -2.53 -31.71
CA MET A 1 -18.67 -2.80 -30.76
C MET A 1 -18.08 -1.46 -30.35
N THR A 2 -18.36 -0.98 -29.15
CA THR A 2 -17.78 0.26 -28.65
C THR A 2 -16.31 -0.01 -28.31
N THR A 3 -15.38 0.60 -29.03
CA THR A 3 -13.96 0.58 -28.67
C THR A 3 -13.84 1.03 -27.22
N PRO A 4 -13.20 0.24 -26.33
CA PRO A 4 -13.00 0.65 -24.95
C PRO A 4 -12.26 2.00 -24.94
N ALA A 5 -12.73 2.94 -24.13
CA ALA A 5 -12.09 4.24 -24.02
C ALA A 5 -10.61 4.06 -23.67
N PRO A 6 -9.69 4.82 -24.30
CA PRO A 6 -8.27 4.69 -24.03
C PRO A 6 -7.98 4.99 -22.54
N LEU A 7 -7.04 4.24 -21.96
CA LEU A 7 -6.59 4.46 -20.59
C LEU A 7 -6.05 5.90 -20.46
N THR A 8 -6.56 6.63 -19.49
CA THR A 8 -6.05 7.95 -19.14
C THR A 8 -4.61 7.85 -18.62
N ARG A 9 -3.81 8.89 -18.88
CA ARG A 9 -2.39 8.92 -18.52
C ARG A 9 -2.20 8.81 -17.01
N SER A 10 -3.03 9.51 -16.24
CA SER A 10 -2.97 9.44 -14.78
C SER A 10 -3.28 8.02 -14.28
N LEU A 11 -4.30 7.35 -14.84
CA LEU A 11 -4.65 5.98 -14.46
C LEU A 11 -3.50 5.01 -14.77
N PHE A 12 -2.88 5.13 -15.93
CA PHE A 12 -1.73 4.30 -16.31
C PHE A 12 -0.56 4.48 -15.34
N ILE A 13 -0.12 5.72 -15.11
CA ILE A 13 1.02 6.04 -14.23
C ILE A 13 0.72 5.61 -12.79
N PHE A 14 -0.46 5.93 -12.26
CA PHE A 14 -0.82 5.57 -10.89
C PHE A 14 -0.96 4.06 -10.71
N SER A 15 -1.42 3.32 -11.73
CA SER A 15 -1.50 1.85 -11.65
C SER A 15 -0.12 1.19 -11.61
N ILE A 16 0.84 1.70 -12.39
CA ILE A 16 2.24 1.21 -12.37
C ILE A 16 2.86 1.48 -11.01
N LEU A 17 2.74 2.72 -10.52
CA LEU A 17 3.30 3.09 -9.23
C LEU A 17 2.66 2.29 -8.11
N TYR A 18 1.34 2.10 -8.14
CA TYR A 18 0.61 1.29 -7.19
C TYR A 18 1.14 -0.16 -7.18
N GLY A 19 1.28 -0.80 -8.34
CA GLY A 19 1.82 -2.16 -8.44
C GLY A 19 3.23 -2.29 -7.84
N GLY A 20 4.13 -1.35 -8.15
CA GLY A 20 5.48 -1.33 -7.57
C GLY A 20 5.48 -1.12 -6.05
N MET A 21 4.63 -0.20 -5.57
CA MET A 21 4.49 0.07 -4.14
C MET A 21 3.93 -1.14 -3.37
N VAL A 22 2.98 -1.89 -3.94
CA VAL A 22 2.45 -3.10 -3.29
C VAL A 22 3.56 -4.13 -3.06
N CYS A 23 4.40 -4.38 -4.07
CA CYS A 23 5.50 -5.34 -3.95
C CYS A 23 6.55 -4.90 -2.93
N ILE A 24 7.04 -3.65 -3.03
CA ILE A 24 8.12 -3.16 -2.17
C ILE A 24 7.65 -2.97 -0.72
N SER A 25 6.38 -2.64 -0.49
CA SER A 25 5.82 -2.55 0.87
C SER A 25 5.94 -3.86 1.62
N GLY A 26 5.67 -4.98 0.93
CA GLY A 26 5.88 -6.31 1.47
C GLY A 26 7.32 -6.48 1.94
N VAL A 27 8.29 -6.32 1.04
CA VAL A 27 9.73 -6.48 1.37
C VAL A 27 10.18 -5.55 2.49
N LEU A 28 9.73 -4.29 2.52
CA LEU A 28 10.12 -3.35 3.56
C LEU A 28 9.59 -3.73 4.94
N GLY A 29 8.53 -4.53 5.02
CA GLY A 29 7.90 -4.87 6.28
C GLY A 29 8.68 -5.80 7.21
N VAL A 30 9.78 -6.38 6.74
CA VAL A 30 10.75 -7.03 7.66
C VAL A 30 11.54 -6.02 8.48
N LYS A 31 11.68 -4.78 8.00
CA LYS A 31 12.46 -3.75 8.70
C LYS A 31 11.60 -3.03 9.73
N GLN A 32 12.10 -2.97 10.96
CA GLN A 32 11.58 -2.07 11.99
C GLN A 32 12.43 -0.79 12.01
N VAL A 33 11.77 0.35 11.94
CA VAL A 33 12.34 1.69 12.10
C VAL A 33 12.03 2.22 13.49
N ALA A 34 12.97 2.93 14.08
CA ALA A 34 12.77 3.64 15.34
C ALA A 34 12.34 5.08 15.03
N LEU A 35 11.14 5.45 15.47
CA LEU A 35 10.61 6.81 15.40
C LEU A 35 10.48 7.33 16.83
N GLY A 36 11.58 7.91 17.34
CA GLY A 36 11.70 8.22 18.76
C GLY A 36 11.58 6.95 19.61
N PRO A 37 10.65 6.89 20.60
CA PRO A 37 10.46 5.71 21.42
C PRO A 37 9.64 4.59 20.74
N LEU A 38 9.07 4.85 19.55
CA LEU A 38 8.16 3.92 18.90
C LEU A 38 8.92 3.04 17.90
N ALA A 39 8.74 1.72 18.01
CA ALA A 39 9.17 0.77 17.00
C ALA A 39 8.05 0.56 15.96
N VAL A 40 8.36 0.79 14.69
CA VAL A 40 7.37 0.81 13.60
C VAL A 40 7.87 -0.06 12.45
N GLU A 41 7.00 -0.89 11.90
CA GLU A 41 7.26 -1.68 10.70
C GLU A 41 7.29 -0.75 9.46
N ALA A 42 8.34 -0.86 8.64
CA ALA A 42 8.69 0.13 7.61
C ALA A 42 7.85 0.06 6.33
N GLY A 43 7.15 -1.05 6.06
CA GLY A 43 6.20 -1.15 4.95
C GLY A 43 5.03 -0.17 5.07
N ILE A 44 4.77 0.40 6.25
CA ILE A 44 3.88 1.55 6.46
C ILE A 44 4.06 2.65 5.40
N PHE A 45 5.29 2.99 5.00
CA PHE A 45 5.55 4.08 4.07
C PHE A 45 5.01 3.76 2.67
N GLY A 46 5.21 2.53 2.21
CA GLY A 46 4.64 2.08 0.95
C GLY A 46 3.11 1.96 1.02
N PHE A 47 2.57 1.44 2.12
CA PHE A 47 1.12 1.35 2.35
C PHE A 47 0.41 2.72 2.37
N LEU A 48 1.05 3.76 2.93
CA LEU A 48 0.51 5.11 2.87
C LEU A 48 0.43 5.61 1.42
N ILE A 49 1.42 5.30 0.58
CA ILE A 49 1.37 5.62 -0.85
C ILE A 49 0.22 4.86 -1.53
N LEU A 50 -0.02 3.60 -1.19
CA LEU A 50 -1.17 2.83 -1.72
C LEU A 50 -2.50 3.48 -1.38
N VAL A 51 -2.66 3.95 -0.13
CA VAL A 51 -3.85 4.69 0.28
C VAL A 51 -4.01 5.98 -0.52
N ILE A 52 -2.94 6.75 -0.69
CA ILE A 52 -2.97 8.00 -1.46
C ILE A 52 -3.35 7.74 -2.92
N LEU A 53 -2.73 6.74 -3.56
CA LEU A 53 -2.98 6.41 -4.96
C LEU A 53 -4.37 5.85 -5.18
N SER A 54 -4.84 4.92 -4.33
CA SER A 54 -6.19 4.36 -4.44
C SER A 54 -7.28 5.41 -4.24
N SER A 55 -7.09 6.34 -3.30
CA SER A 55 -7.99 7.49 -3.10
C SER A 55 -7.94 8.48 -4.28
N ALA A 56 -6.76 8.78 -4.83
CA ALA A 56 -6.64 9.64 -6.00
C ALA A 56 -7.32 9.03 -7.24
N VAL A 57 -7.15 7.72 -7.46
CA VAL A 57 -7.84 6.99 -8.53
C VAL A 57 -9.35 6.96 -8.28
N ALA A 58 -9.81 6.84 -7.03
CA ALA A 58 -11.24 6.88 -6.70
C ALA A 58 -11.84 8.26 -7.00
N GLU A 59 -11.09 9.34 -6.76
CA GLU A 59 -11.52 10.70 -7.06
C GLU A 59 -11.60 10.96 -8.58
N LEU A 60 -10.54 10.60 -9.31
CA LEU A 60 -10.37 10.90 -10.74
C LEU A 60 -11.13 9.95 -11.66
N HIS A 61 -11.08 8.64 -11.37
CA HIS A 61 -11.57 7.57 -12.24
C HIS A 61 -12.73 6.78 -11.63
N GLY A 62 -13.17 7.18 -10.44
CA GLY A 62 -14.33 6.60 -9.75
C GLY A 62 -14.03 5.37 -8.90
N GLN A 63 -14.96 5.04 -8.00
CA GLN A 63 -14.84 3.95 -7.04
C GLN A 63 -14.62 2.58 -7.69
N LYS A 64 -15.30 2.29 -8.82
CA LYS A 64 -15.19 1.00 -9.51
C LYS A 64 -13.76 0.76 -9.98
N THR A 65 -13.13 1.78 -10.57
CA THR A 65 -11.74 1.73 -11.05
C THR A 65 -10.76 1.59 -9.91
N ALA A 66 -10.94 2.35 -8.81
CA ALA A 66 -10.09 2.21 -7.63
C ALA A 66 -10.22 0.83 -6.96
N THR A 67 -11.44 0.26 -6.91
CA THR A 67 -11.66 -1.09 -6.38
C THR A 67 -11.00 -2.13 -7.28
N ALA A 68 -11.08 -1.96 -8.60
CA ALA A 68 -10.37 -2.82 -9.55
C ALA A 68 -8.85 -2.71 -9.38
N LEU A 69 -8.31 -1.50 -9.15
CA LEU A 69 -6.89 -1.28 -8.88
C LEU A 69 -6.42 -2.06 -7.64
N VAL A 70 -7.17 -2.00 -6.53
CA VAL A 70 -6.85 -2.76 -5.31
C VAL A 70 -6.87 -4.27 -5.58
N ARG A 71 -7.91 -4.77 -6.27
CA ARG A 71 -8.04 -6.20 -6.58
C ARG A 71 -6.96 -6.69 -7.52
N LEU A 72 -6.66 -5.94 -8.58
CA LEU A 72 -5.61 -6.27 -9.52
C LEU A 72 -4.22 -6.10 -8.90
N GLY A 73 -4.06 -5.28 -7.87
CA GLY A 73 -2.84 -5.18 -7.07
C GLY A 73 -2.44 -6.48 -6.36
N PHE A 74 -3.38 -7.42 -6.16
CA PHE A 74 -3.03 -8.77 -5.70
C PHE A 74 -2.19 -9.55 -6.72
N VAL A 75 -2.31 -9.26 -8.01
CA VAL A 75 -1.54 -9.95 -9.06
C VAL A 75 -0.03 -9.73 -8.87
N PRO A 76 0.51 -8.48 -8.90
CA PRO A 76 1.93 -8.27 -8.66
C PRO A 76 2.35 -8.66 -7.24
N LEU A 77 1.46 -8.55 -6.25
CA LEU A 77 1.73 -9.02 -4.88
C LEU A 77 1.99 -10.53 -4.81
N PHE A 78 1.12 -11.35 -5.39
CA PHE A 78 1.28 -12.80 -5.41
C PHE A 78 2.43 -13.23 -6.31
N VAL A 79 2.60 -12.58 -7.47
CA VAL A 79 3.70 -12.89 -8.39
C VAL A 79 5.05 -12.59 -7.75
N SER A 80 5.20 -11.43 -7.09
CA SER A 80 6.45 -11.09 -6.40
C SER A 80 6.73 -12.03 -5.23
N ALA A 81 5.73 -12.36 -4.42
CA ALA A 81 5.86 -13.33 -3.33
C ALA A 81 6.29 -14.72 -3.84
N ALA A 82 5.65 -15.23 -4.90
CA ALA A 82 6.01 -16.51 -5.51
C ALA A 82 7.42 -16.49 -6.08
N LEU A 83 7.80 -15.41 -6.77
CA LEU A 83 9.14 -15.26 -7.34
C LEU A 83 10.22 -15.24 -6.25
N ILE A 84 9.98 -14.54 -5.13
CA ILE A 84 10.89 -14.56 -3.98
C ILE A 84 11.08 -15.99 -3.46
N GLN A 85 10.00 -16.77 -3.30
CA GLN A 85 10.11 -18.16 -2.86
C GLN A 85 10.87 -19.04 -3.85
N ILE A 86 10.66 -18.86 -5.15
CA ILE A 86 11.42 -19.57 -6.19
C ILE A 86 12.91 -19.24 -6.07
N VAL A 87 13.27 -17.97 -5.95
CA VAL A 87 14.68 -17.54 -5.87
C VAL A 87 15.34 -18.06 -4.59
N LEU A 88 14.61 -18.10 -3.46
CA LEU A 88 15.12 -18.66 -2.20
C LEU A 88 15.33 -20.18 -2.25
N ALA A 89 14.58 -20.90 -3.07
CA ALA A 89 14.71 -22.34 -3.24
C ALA A 89 15.88 -22.75 -4.16
N LEU A 90 16.38 -21.83 -4.98
CA LEU A 90 17.51 -22.09 -5.86
C LEU A 90 18.83 -22.10 -5.07
N PRO A 91 19.81 -22.95 -5.47
CA PRO A 91 21.13 -22.92 -4.84
C PRO A 91 21.82 -21.58 -5.12
N HIS A 92 22.56 -21.07 -4.12
CA HIS A 92 23.43 -19.92 -4.32
C HIS A 92 24.65 -20.32 -5.16
N ASP A 93 25.18 -19.36 -5.92
CA ASP A 93 26.42 -19.55 -6.68
C ASP A 93 27.64 -19.60 -5.74
N SER A 94 28.64 -20.41 -6.11
CA SER A 94 29.89 -20.55 -5.35
C SER A 94 30.73 -19.27 -5.32
N GLY A 95 30.59 -18.39 -6.31
CA GLY A 95 31.23 -17.07 -6.39
C GLY A 95 30.38 -15.92 -5.86
N MET A 96 29.21 -16.21 -5.26
CA MET A 96 28.36 -15.18 -4.66
C MET A 96 29.10 -14.43 -3.55
N TYR A 97 28.88 -13.12 -3.45
CA TYR A 97 29.45 -12.29 -2.39
C TYR A 97 29.14 -12.90 -1.00
N PRO A 98 30.15 -13.33 -0.20
CA PRO A 98 29.90 -14.21 0.95
C PRO A 98 28.90 -13.67 1.99
N PRO A 99 28.91 -12.37 2.35
CA PRO A 99 27.89 -11.82 3.26
C PRO A 99 26.45 -11.89 2.73
N ALA A 100 26.26 -11.90 1.40
CA ALA A 100 24.93 -11.93 0.81
C ALA A 100 24.26 -13.31 0.91
N ILE A 101 25.03 -14.39 1.03
CA ILE A 101 24.51 -15.77 1.16
C ILE A 101 23.61 -15.89 2.41
N GLY A 102 24.06 -15.34 3.54
CA GLY A 102 23.29 -15.32 4.78
C GLY A 102 22.24 -14.21 4.83
N ALA A 103 22.54 -13.04 4.25
CA ALA A 103 21.66 -11.88 4.34
C ALA A 103 20.41 -11.99 3.46
N PHE A 104 20.52 -12.56 2.26
CA PHE A 104 19.41 -12.57 1.30
C PHE A 104 18.16 -13.29 1.84
N PRO A 105 18.24 -14.52 2.38
CA PRO A 105 17.08 -15.18 3.00
C PRO A 105 16.51 -14.43 4.21
N ILE A 106 17.33 -13.68 4.94
CA ILE A 106 16.87 -12.90 6.11
C ILE A 106 16.07 -11.67 5.65
N VAL A 107 16.50 -11.02 4.56
CA VAL A 107 15.88 -9.78 4.09
C VAL A 107 14.61 -10.04 3.29
N VAL A 108 14.60 -11.05 2.40
CA VAL A 108 13.44 -11.32 1.52
C VAL A 108 12.61 -12.53 1.96
N GLY A 109 13.17 -13.43 2.77
CA GLY A 109 12.50 -14.63 3.26
C GLY A 109 11.53 -14.33 4.41
N GLN A 110 10.40 -13.73 4.05
CA GLN A 110 9.29 -13.55 4.98
C GLN A 110 8.66 -14.90 5.36
N SER A 111 8.20 -15.04 6.60
CA SER A 111 7.45 -16.23 7.01
C SER A 111 6.12 -16.31 6.27
N VAL A 112 5.65 -17.54 5.98
CA VAL A 112 4.34 -17.76 5.34
C VAL A 112 3.22 -17.09 6.12
N ARG A 113 3.29 -17.11 7.46
CA ARG A 113 2.31 -16.44 8.32
C ARG A 113 2.30 -14.93 8.11
N MET A 114 3.46 -14.28 8.09
CA MET A 114 3.56 -12.84 7.88
C MET A 114 3.11 -12.43 6.47
N MET A 115 3.41 -13.25 5.47
CA MET A 115 2.95 -13.04 4.10
C MET A 115 1.42 -13.11 4.00
N LEU A 116 0.79 -14.14 4.59
CA LEU A 116 -0.67 -14.26 4.64
C LEU A 116 -1.32 -13.10 5.41
N ALA A 117 -0.72 -12.67 6.51
CA ALA A 117 -1.16 -11.49 7.24
C ALA A 117 -1.15 -10.24 6.35
N GLY A 118 -0.08 -10.03 5.57
CA GLY A 118 0.03 -8.94 4.60
C GLY A 118 -1.07 -8.99 3.54
N PHE A 119 -1.37 -10.17 2.99
CA PHE A 119 -2.42 -10.33 1.98
C PHE A 119 -3.81 -9.98 2.53
N ILE A 120 -4.13 -10.46 3.73
CA ILE A 120 -5.41 -10.21 4.39
C ILE A 120 -5.53 -8.73 4.79
N ALA A 121 -4.49 -8.17 5.41
CA ALA A 121 -4.44 -6.79 5.83
C ALA A 121 -4.60 -5.85 4.63
N TYR A 122 -3.80 -6.03 3.56
CA TYR A 122 -3.91 -5.28 2.31
C TYR A 122 -5.32 -5.37 1.71
N GLY A 123 -5.86 -6.58 1.56
CA GLY A 123 -7.16 -6.80 0.94
C GLY A 123 -8.30 -6.07 1.66
N ILE A 124 -8.33 -6.19 2.98
CA ILE A 124 -9.39 -5.60 3.80
C ILE A 124 -9.16 -4.09 3.94
N SER A 125 -7.95 -3.66 4.28
CA SER A 125 -7.64 -2.25 4.55
C SER A 125 -7.77 -1.37 3.31
N GLN A 126 -7.22 -1.79 2.17
CA GLN A 126 -7.29 -0.99 0.93
C GLN A 126 -8.70 -0.95 0.36
N THR A 127 -9.45 -2.05 0.43
CA THR A 127 -10.87 -2.06 0.02
C THR A 127 -11.70 -1.14 0.93
N LEU A 128 -11.45 -1.18 2.24
CA LEU A 128 -12.11 -0.30 3.20
C LEU A 128 -11.78 1.18 2.95
N ASN A 129 -10.52 1.50 2.64
CA ASN A 129 -10.10 2.85 2.28
C ASN A 129 -10.92 3.39 1.09
N VAL A 130 -10.95 2.65 -0.03
CA VAL A 130 -11.68 3.06 -1.24
C VAL A 130 -13.18 3.21 -0.95
N MET A 131 -13.76 2.29 -0.18
CA MET A 131 -15.18 2.30 0.17
C MET A 131 -15.55 3.51 1.03
N ILE A 132 -14.81 3.77 2.11
CA ILE A 132 -15.05 4.94 2.99
C ILE A 132 -14.83 6.23 2.22
N PHE A 133 -13.72 6.34 1.48
CA PHE A 133 -13.40 7.53 0.70
C PHE A 133 -14.51 7.86 -0.31
N SER A 134 -14.99 6.85 -1.03
CA SER A 134 -16.04 7.03 -2.03
C SER A 134 -17.40 7.32 -1.39
N LYS A 135 -17.73 6.66 -0.27
CA LYS A 135 -18.98 6.89 0.46
C LYS A 135 -19.07 8.31 1.03
N LEU A 136 -17.95 8.84 1.52
CA LEU A 136 -17.89 10.21 2.06
C LEU A 136 -17.88 11.27 0.95
N ARG A 137 -17.80 10.91 -0.33
CA ARG A 137 -17.75 11.88 -1.46
C ARG A 137 -18.94 12.83 -1.43
N GLY A 138 -20.16 12.35 -1.17
CA GLY A 138 -21.37 13.18 -1.15
C GLY A 138 -21.57 14.00 -2.45
N GLN A 139 -22.43 15.02 -2.42
CA GLN A 139 -22.66 15.95 -3.54
C GLN A 139 -21.74 17.20 -3.50
N GLY A 140 -20.85 17.33 -2.50
CA GLY A 140 -20.04 18.54 -2.29
C GLY A 140 -18.70 18.54 -3.05
N GLU A 141 -18.44 19.61 -3.80
CA GLU A 141 -17.22 19.82 -4.58
C GLU A 141 -15.98 20.11 -3.70
N GLY A 142 -14.86 19.44 -4.00
CA GLY A 142 -13.48 19.85 -3.69
C GLY A 142 -13.04 19.91 -2.22
N ARG A 143 -13.73 20.67 -1.37
CA ARG A 143 -13.32 21.00 0.02
C ARG A 143 -13.36 19.81 0.96
N VAL A 144 -14.08 18.76 0.60
CA VAL A 144 -14.17 17.51 1.37
C VAL A 144 -13.06 16.51 0.98
N LEU A 145 -12.30 16.72 -0.11
CA LEU A 145 -11.33 15.73 -0.62
C LEU A 145 -10.30 15.29 0.42
N TRP A 146 -9.59 16.26 1.00
CA TRP A 146 -8.53 15.99 1.97
C TRP A 146 -9.08 15.37 3.26
N LEU A 147 -10.27 15.80 3.70
CA LEU A 147 -10.95 15.28 4.89
C LEU A 147 -11.41 13.83 4.69
N ARG A 148 -11.99 13.52 3.52
CA ARG A 148 -12.39 12.15 3.13
C ARG A 148 -11.19 11.23 3.07
N GLY A 149 -10.10 11.72 2.47
CA GLY A 149 -8.81 11.03 2.41
C GLY A 149 -8.26 10.71 3.79
N MET A 150 -8.26 11.70 4.68
CA MET A 150 -7.83 11.54 6.08
C MET A 150 -8.65 10.47 6.80
N ILE A 151 -9.99 10.58 6.79
CA ILE A 151 -10.87 9.67 7.52
C ILE A 151 -10.75 8.24 6.99
N ALA A 152 -10.77 8.08 5.66
CA ALA A 152 -10.61 6.78 5.02
C ALA A 152 -9.25 6.14 5.35
N SER A 153 -8.19 6.95 5.33
CA SER A 153 -6.84 6.51 5.69
C SER A 153 -6.74 6.09 7.15
N VAL A 154 -7.19 6.92 8.09
CA VAL A 154 -7.14 6.61 9.53
C VAL A 154 -7.86 5.29 9.83
N ILE A 155 -9.09 5.13 9.35
CA ILE A 155 -9.89 3.92 9.62
C ILE A 155 -9.25 2.69 8.97
N SER A 156 -8.84 2.80 7.70
CA SER A 156 -8.19 1.68 7.01
C SER A 156 -6.87 1.27 7.65
N GLN A 157 -6.04 2.22 8.10
CA GLN A 157 -4.75 1.94 8.73
C GLN A 157 -4.89 1.34 10.13
N ILE A 158 -5.94 1.69 10.88
CA ILE A 158 -6.26 1.02 12.15
C ILE A 158 -6.58 -0.46 11.89
N VAL A 159 -7.48 -0.74 10.94
CA VAL A 159 -7.87 -2.11 10.58
C VAL A 159 -6.67 -2.89 10.04
N ASP A 160 -5.86 -2.27 9.18
CA ASP A 160 -4.61 -2.85 8.67
C ASP A 160 -3.68 -3.28 9.79
N THR A 161 -3.42 -2.38 10.75
CA THR A 161 -2.50 -2.62 11.86
C THR A 161 -3.00 -3.74 12.76
N VAL A 162 -4.29 -3.72 13.10
CA VAL A 162 -4.90 -4.77 13.92
C VAL A 162 -4.79 -6.13 13.22
N LEU A 163 -5.17 -6.22 11.95
CA LEU A 163 -5.11 -7.48 11.20
C LEU A 163 -3.66 -7.97 11.03
N PHE A 164 -2.77 -7.11 10.55
CA PHE A 164 -1.40 -7.48 10.25
C PHE A 164 -0.65 -7.95 11.50
N ILE A 165 -0.69 -7.17 12.57
CA ILE A 165 0.07 -7.49 13.79
C ILE A 165 -0.51 -8.71 14.49
N THR A 166 -1.84 -8.82 14.57
CA THR A 166 -2.49 -9.97 15.20
C THR A 166 -2.16 -11.25 14.44
N ILE A 167 -2.35 -11.28 13.12
CA ILE A 167 -2.08 -12.50 12.34
C ILE A 167 -0.58 -12.82 12.29
N SER A 168 0.29 -11.81 12.20
CA SER A 168 1.74 -12.03 12.07
C SER A 168 2.42 -12.47 13.36
N PHE A 169 1.99 -11.99 14.52
CA PHE A 169 2.77 -12.07 15.76
C PHE A 169 2.01 -12.66 16.97
N LEU A 170 0.71 -12.91 16.88
CA LEU A 170 -0.04 -13.51 17.98
C LEU A 170 0.54 -14.88 18.35
N GLY A 171 0.87 -15.05 19.63
CA GLY A 171 1.48 -16.28 20.16
C GLY A 171 3.00 -16.36 20.03
N GLU A 172 3.66 -15.39 19.38
CA GLU A 172 5.13 -15.40 19.22
C GLU A 172 5.86 -14.32 20.01
N ARG A 173 5.23 -13.16 20.23
CA ARG A 173 5.81 -12.10 21.07
C ARG A 173 4.71 -11.23 21.68
N PRO A 174 5.01 -10.43 22.72
CA PRO A 174 4.13 -9.36 23.15
C PRO A 174 3.83 -8.42 21.97
N ILE A 175 2.55 -8.34 21.58
CA ILE A 175 2.12 -7.56 20.41
C ILE A 175 1.63 -6.15 20.76
N LEU A 176 1.37 -5.87 22.04
CA LEU A 176 0.65 -4.66 22.45
C LEU A 176 1.46 -3.40 22.17
N ASP A 177 2.73 -3.35 22.60
CA ASP A 177 3.59 -2.17 22.41
C ASP A 177 3.85 -1.89 20.93
N LEU A 178 4.07 -2.96 20.14
CA LEU A 178 4.20 -2.86 18.70
C LEU A 178 2.91 -2.35 18.06
N MET A 179 1.76 -2.87 18.47
CA MET A 179 0.46 -2.48 17.93
C MET A 179 0.15 -1.02 18.23
N ILE A 180 0.40 -0.57 19.46
CA ILE A 180 0.22 0.82 19.86
C ILE A 180 1.17 1.72 19.08
N GLY A 181 2.47 1.40 19.02
CA GLY A 181 3.47 2.19 18.31
C GLY A 181 3.19 2.29 16.81
N GLN A 182 2.84 1.17 16.18
CA GLN A 182 2.44 1.14 14.77
C GLN A 182 1.16 1.96 14.56
N MET A 183 0.14 1.75 15.40
CA MET A 183 -1.17 2.41 15.24
C MET A 183 -1.08 3.93 15.41
N ILE A 184 -0.39 4.41 16.46
CA ILE A 184 -0.15 5.84 16.67
C ILE A 184 0.56 6.42 15.45
N THR A 185 1.62 5.77 14.98
CA THR A 185 2.40 6.26 13.84
C THR A 185 1.55 6.30 12.56
N LYS A 186 0.81 5.23 12.25
CA LYS A 186 -0.05 5.19 11.05
C LYS A 186 -1.11 6.28 11.12
N VAL A 187 -1.79 6.43 12.26
CA VAL A 187 -2.84 7.43 12.44
C VAL A 187 -2.30 8.86 12.32
N VAL A 188 -1.17 9.15 12.97
CA VAL A 188 -0.53 10.48 12.87
C VAL A 188 -0.12 10.78 11.43
N LEU A 189 0.51 9.83 10.74
CA LEU A 189 0.86 10.02 9.32
C LEU A 189 -0.38 10.15 8.44
N SER A 190 -1.45 9.41 8.70
CA SER A 190 -2.74 9.55 8.00
C SER A 190 -3.39 10.90 8.22
N ILE A 191 -3.22 11.53 9.39
CA ILE A 191 -3.75 12.86 9.68
C ILE A 191 -2.88 13.95 9.06
N VAL A 192 -1.56 13.82 9.17
CA VAL A 192 -0.62 14.89 8.80
C VAL A 192 -0.26 14.86 7.32
N LEU A 193 -0.03 13.69 6.73
CA LEU A 193 0.52 13.56 5.37
C LEU A 193 -0.57 13.39 4.30
N VAL A 194 -1.53 12.49 4.55
CA VAL A 194 -2.49 12.05 3.53
C VAL A 194 -3.37 13.17 2.97
N PRO A 195 -3.88 14.14 3.77
CA PRO A 195 -4.62 15.29 3.25
C PRO A 195 -3.90 16.04 2.13
N PHE A 196 -2.62 16.35 2.34
CA PHE A 196 -1.78 17.11 1.41
C PHE A 196 -1.33 16.23 0.24
N ALA A 197 -0.98 14.97 0.52
CA ALA A 197 -0.52 14.07 -0.52
C ALA A 197 -1.63 13.71 -1.52
N ILE A 198 -2.85 13.40 -1.05
CA ILE A 198 -3.98 13.11 -1.96
C ILE A 198 -4.32 14.32 -2.81
N THR A 199 -4.39 15.52 -2.22
CA THR A 199 -4.69 16.74 -2.96
C THR A 199 -3.63 17.02 -4.03
N ALA A 200 -2.35 16.85 -3.70
CA ALA A 200 -1.26 16.98 -4.66
C ALA A 200 -1.33 15.94 -5.79
N VAL A 201 -1.55 14.66 -5.47
CA VAL A 201 -1.62 13.58 -6.47
C VAL A 201 -2.85 13.73 -7.37
N VAL A 202 -4.00 14.13 -6.83
CA VAL A 202 -5.19 14.43 -7.63
C VAL A 202 -4.94 15.61 -8.57
N ALA A 203 -4.31 16.68 -8.08
CA ALA A 203 -3.94 17.82 -8.92
C ALA A 203 -2.97 17.41 -10.05
N LEU A 204 -1.98 16.58 -9.73
CA LEU A 204 -1.07 16.01 -10.72
C LEU A 204 -1.82 15.17 -11.77
N GLY A 205 -2.73 14.29 -11.34
CA GLY A 205 -3.54 13.47 -12.24
C GLY A 205 -4.37 14.29 -13.21
N ARG A 206 -5.02 15.36 -12.72
CA ARG A 206 -5.77 16.30 -13.59
C ARG A 206 -4.88 16.96 -14.63
N ARG A 207 -3.65 17.36 -14.27
CA ARG A 207 -2.69 17.95 -15.22
C ARG A 207 -2.21 16.95 -16.27
N LEU A 208 -1.95 15.71 -15.86
CA LEU A 208 -1.52 14.63 -16.76
C LEU A 208 -2.58 14.31 -17.81
N ASP A 209 -3.85 14.31 -17.41
CA ASP A 209 -4.98 14.00 -18.29
C ASP A 209 -5.37 15.17 -19.22
N GLN A 210 -4.98 16.40 -18.89
CA GLN A 210 -5.14 17.58 -19.75
C GLN A 210 -4.08 17.69 -20.85
N THR A 211 -2.95 16.98 -20.72
CA THR A 211 -1.86 17.05 -21.69
C THR A 211 -2.18 16.13 -22.88
N PRO A 212 -2.19 16.62 -24.14
CA PRO A 212 -2.47 15.76 -25.32
C PRO A 212 -1.45 14.63 -25.47
N PRO A 213 -1.82 13.48 -26.10
CA PRO A 213 -0.87 12.46 -26.57
C PRO A 213 0.32 13.15 -27.26
N ALA A 214 1.55 12.80 -26.89
CA ALA A 214 2.70 13.20 -27.70
C ALA A 214 2.56 12.43 -29.01
N ASN A 215 2.44 13.16 -30.12
CA ASN A 215 2.36 12.61 -31.47
C ASN A 215 3.61 11.82 -31.82
#